data_AF-A0A366ZZW4-F1
#
_entry.id   AF-A0A366ZZW4-F1
#
_cell.length_a   1.000
_cell.length_b   1.000
_cell.length_c   1.000
_cell.angle_alpha   90.00
_cell.angle_beta   90.00
_cell.angle_gamma   90.00
#
_symmetry.space_group_name_H-M   'P 1'
#
loop_
_entity.id
_entity.type
_entity.pdbx_description
1 polymer ?
#
loop_
_entity_poly.entity_id
_entity_poly.type
_entity_poly.pdbx_seq_one_letter_code
_entity_poly.pdbx_strand_id
1 'polypeptide(L)'
;MTEMPRQPAETSEPDHAGATAESGTRRRILRPLYGWLVLAAVLVALAVARWAGLGPTLLDDGQVQSDIAEQFEQRYDVGVDVDCPRGMQVSEGREYDCDAETDDNEDLTLVVTITDEDPAAYTWDVD
;
A
#
# COMPACT_ATOMS: atom_id res chain seq x y z
N MET A 1 -22.67 41.93 -74.37
CA MET A 1 -21.95 43.22 -74.47
C MET A 1 -22.54 44.08 -73.36
N THR A 2 -21.89 44.29 -72.21
CA THR A 2 -20.57 44.91 -72.06
C THR A 2 -20.01 44.60 -70.66
N GLU A 3 -18.70 44.38 -70.63
CA GLU A 3 -17.75 44.42 -69.51
C GLU A 3 -18.23 45.01 -68.17
N MET A 4 -17.95 44.30 -67.08
CA MET A 4 -17.54 44.94 -65.83
C MET A 4 -16.11 44.48 -65.49
N PRO A 5 -15.16 45.43 -65.37
CA PRO A 5 -13.74 45.12 -65.22
C PRO A 5 -13.37 44.72 -63.78
N ARG A 6 -12.44 43.77 -63.71
CA ARG A 6 -11.63 43.43 -62.53
C ARG A 6 -10.78 44.64 -62.13
N GLN A 7 -10.62 44.88 -60.83
CA GLN A 7 -9.36 45.38 -60.26
C GLN A 7 -9.16 44.94 -58.80
N PRO A 8 -7.89 44.82 -58.36
CA PRO A 8 -7.44 43.95 -57.29
C PRO A 8 -7.11 44.72 -56.00
N ALA A 9 -7.06 44.01 -54.87
CA ALA A 9 -6.33 44.42 -53.67
C ALA A 9 -5.92 43.13 -52.95
N GLU A 10 -4.65 42.74 -53.07
CA GLU A 10 -3.60 42.99 -52.07
C GLU A 10 -3.74 42.01 -50.88
N THR A 11 -2.93 40.94 -50.84
CA THR A 11 -1.53 40.92 -50.38
C THR A 11 -1.48 40.29 -48.98
N SER A 12 -0.86 39.10 -48.90
CA SER A 12 0.14 38.70 -47.90
C SER A 12 -0.03 37.24 -47.48
N GLU A 13 0.66 36.35 -48.18
CA GLU A 13 1.30 35.21 -47.50
C GLU A 13 2.40 35.74 -46.57
N PRO A 14 2.54 35.16 -45.39
CA PRO A 14 3.88 34.97 -44.86
C PRO A 14 4.11 33.50 -44.51
N ASP A 15 5.07 32.91 -45.22
CA ASP A 15 6.11 32.01 -44.72
C ASP A 15 6.01 31.63 -43.23
N HIS A 16 5.83 30.33 -42.97
CA HIS A 16 6.25 29.72 -41.72
C HIS A 16 7.53 28.93 -41.97
N ALA A 17 8.61 29.66 -42.24
CA ALA A 17 9.97 29.16 -42.23
C ALA A 17 10.78 29.94 -41.19
N GLY A 18 11.28 29.23 -40.17
CA GLY A 18 12.39 29.72 -39.37
C GLY A 18 12.16 29.76 -37.86
N ALA A 19 12.64 28.71 -37.20
CA ALA A 19 13.43 28.73 -35.98
C ALA A 19 12.96 29.60 -34.79
N THR A 20 12.72 28.94 -33.66
CA THR A 20 13.64 29.03 -32.52
C THR A 20 13.36 27.90 -31.54
N ALA A 21 14.40 27.14 -31.22
CA ALA A 21 14.46 26.43 -29.96
C ALA A 21 14.53 27.50 -28.85
N GLU A 22 13.49 27.63 -28.04
CA GLU A 22 13.58 28.35 -26.77
C GLU A 22 13.46 27.38 -25.61
N SER A 23 14.63 26.88 -25.23
CA SER A 23 14.96 26.44 -23.89
C SER A 23 14.48 27.47 -22.86
N GLY A 24 13.29 27.24 -22.29
CA GLY A 24 12.80 27.94 -21.11
C GLY A 24 13.46 27.44 -19.83
N THR A 25 14.79 27.54 -19.73
CA THR A 25 15.47 27.35 -18.44
C THR A 25 15.11 28.51 -17.52
N ARG A 26 14.50 28.15 -16.39
CA ARG A 26 14.58 28.83 -15.09
C ARG A 26 13.89 30.19 -14.99
N ARG A 27 12.75 30.21 -14.26
CA ARG A 27 12.40 31.34 -13.40
C ARG A 27 11.63 30.90 -12.14
N ARG A 28 12.32 31.10 -11.00
CA ARG A 28 11.85 31.19 -9.60
C ARG A 28 11.39 29.88 -8.95
N ILE A 29 12.29 28.96 -8.59
CA ILE A 29 12.92 28.93 -7.25
C ILE A 29 12.45 30.07 -6.32
N LEU A 30 11.51 29.77 -5.42
CA LEU A 30 11.38 30.33 -4.05
C LEU A 30 10.04 29.87 -3.44
N ARG A 31 9.85 28.55 -3.37
CA ARG A 31 8.96 27.89 -2.39
C ARG A 31 9.14 26.36 -2.20
N PRO A 32 10.28 25.70 -2.53
CA PRO A 32 10.41 24.26 -2.25
C PRO A 32 10.69 23.96 -0.76
N LEU A 33 11.16 24.94 0.02
CA LEU A 33 11.55 24.72 1.42
C LEU A 33 10.36 24.48 2.35
N TYR A 34 9.25 25.19 2.14
CA TYR A 34 8.06 25.00 2.99
C TYR A 34 7.37 23.67 2.70
N GLY A 35 7.30 23.26 1.42
CA GLY A 35 6.81 21.94 1.04
C GLY A 35 7.65 20.81 1.64
N TRP A 36 8.98 20.96 1.63
CA TRP A 36 9.88 19.99 2.25
C TRP A 36 9.81 20.00 3.79
N LEU A 37 9.69 21.17 4.43
CA LEU A 37 9.50 21.27 5.88
C LEU A 37 8.18 20.63 6.34
N VAL A 38 7.08 20.86 5.62
CA VAL A 38 5.79 20.23 5.93
C VAL A 38 5.88 18.72 5.72
N LEU A 39 6.48 18.25 4.61
CA LEU A 39 6.69 16.82 4.38
C LEU A 39 7.55 16.18 5.48
N ALA A 40 8.66 16.82 5.85
CA ALA A 40 9.53 16.34 6.92
C ALA A 40 8.79 16.28 8.26
N ALA A 41 8.00 17.31 8.60
CA ALA A 41 7.19 17.31 9.81
C ALA A 41 6.15 16.18 9.81
N VAL A 42 5.50 15.90 8.67
CA VAL A 42 4.56 14.78 8.54
C VAL A 42 5.27 13.44 8.71
N LEU A 43 6.44 13.25 8.08
CA LEU A 43 7.22 12.02 8.23
C LEU A 43 7.68 11.79 9.68
N VAL A 44 8.12 12.85 10.36
CA VAL A 44 8.50 12.79 11.78
C VAL A 44 7.29 12.46 12.64
N ALA A 45 6.15 13.11 12.41
CA ALA A 45 4.92 12.83 13.16
C ALA A 45 4.46 11.37 12.97
N LEU A 46 4.53 10.83 11.75
CA LEU A 46 4.22 9.43 11.47
C LEU A 46 5.19 8.47 12.17
N ALA A 47 6.50 8.79 12.19
CA ALA A 47 7.49 7.98 12.89
C ALA A 47 7.26 7.97 14.42
N VAL A 48 6.94 9.12 15.00
CA VAL A 48 6.62 9.23 16.44
C VAL A 48 5.31 8.50 16.76
N ALA A 49 4.28 8.64 15.93
CA ALA A 49 3.02 7.94 16.12
C ALA A 49 3.18 6.41 16.06
N ARG A 50 4.04 5.93 15.15
CA ARG A 50 4.42 4.50 15.06
C ARG A 50 5.13 4.04 16.33
N TRP A 51 6.08 4.82 16.84
CA TRP A 51 6.79 4.50 18.07
C TRP A 51 5.89 4.53 19.31
N ALA A 52 4.91 5.42 19.32
CA ALA A 52 3.91 5.53 20.38
C ALA A 52 2.75 4.52 20.27
N GLY A 53 2.76 3.62 19.27
CA GLY A 53 1.71 2.60 19.09
C GLY A 53 0.34 3.14 18.67
N LEU A 54 0.25 4.37 18.16
CA LEU A 54 -1.03 5.05 17.85
C LEU A 54 -1.66 4.63 16.51
N GLY A 55 -1.45 3.38 16.08
CA GLY A 55 -1.97 2.86 14.81
C GLY A 55 -2.66 1.50 14.98
N PRO A 56 -3.44 1.05 13.99
CA PRO A 56 -4.00 -0.30 14.00
C PRO A 56 -2.85 -1.31 14.05
N THR A 57 -2.80 -2.07 15.14
CA THR A 57 -1.88 -3.20 15.30
C THR A 57 -2.41 -4.35 14.47
N LEU A 58 -1.57 -4.87 13.58
CA LEU A 58 -1.85 -6.05 12.77
C LEU A 58 -0.91 -7.15 13.25
N LEU A 59 -1.42 -8.38 13.37
CA LEU A 59 -0.56 -9.54 13.52
C LEU A 59 0.19 -9.76 12.20
N ASP A 60 1.41 -10.24 12.33
CA ASP A 60 2.18 -10.72 11.19
C ASP A 60 1.69 -12.14 10.87
N ASP A 61 0.95 -12.29 9.77
CA ASP A 61 0.33 -13.56 9.38
C ASP A 61 1.36 -14.66 9.17
N GLY A 62 2.54 -14.36 8.61
CA GLY A 62 3.61 -15.34 8.42
C GLY A 62 4.19 -15.84 9.74
N GLN A 63 4.35 -14.97 10.73
CA GLN A 63 4.79 -15.37 12.07
C GLN A 63 3.74 -16.22 12.78
N VAL A 64 2.45 -15.87 12.68
CA VAL A 64 1.35 -16.65 13.26
C VAL A 64 1.28 -18.04 12.62
N GLN A 65 1.32 -18.13 11.30
CA GLN A 65 1.28 -19.40 10.57
C GLN A 65 2.45 -20.32 10.98
N SER A 66 3.67 -19.78 11.02
CA SER A 66 4.87 -20.55 11.42
C SER A 66 4.81 -21.01 12.87
N ASP A 67 4.35 -20.15 13.79
CA ASP A 67 4.24 -20.48 15.21
C ASP A 67 3.16 -21.56 15.45
N ILE A 68 2.00 -21.42 14.81
CA ILE A 68 0.94 -22.43 14.88
C ILE A 68 1.42 -23.76 14.30
N ALA A 69 2.08 -23.76 13.14
CA ALA A 69 2.60 -24.99 12.54
C ALA A 69 3.62 -25.70 13.45
N GLU A 70 4.57 -24.95 14.03
CA GLU A 70 5.56 -25.50 14.96
C GLU A 70 4.90 -26.03 16.26
N GLN A 71 3.90 -25.32 16.78
CA GLN A 71 3.17 -25.75 17.98
C GLN A 71 2.27 -26.96 17.72
N PHE A 72 1.68 -27.05 16.52
CA PHE A 72 0.87 -28.19 16.11
C PHE A 72 1.72 -29.45 15.99
N GLU A 73 2.87 -29.38 15.30
CA GLU A 73 3.81 -30.51 15.20
C GLU A 73 4.29 -30.97 16.58
N GLN A 74 4.62 -30.04 17.49
CA GLN A 74 5.00 -30.38 18.86
C GLN A 74 3.87 -31.07 19.66
N ARG A 75 2.60 -30.78 19.33
CA ARG A 75 1.43 -31.30 20.06
C ARG A 75 0.94 -32.63 19.51
N TYR A 76 1.00 -32.81 18.18
CA TYR A 76 0.38 -33.93 17.48
C TYR A 76 1.40 -34.84 16.78
N ASP A 77 2.69 -34.49 16.77
CA ASP A 77 3.78 -35.20 16.07
C ASP A 77 3.56 -35.30 14.55
N VAL A 78 2.79 -34.37 13.99
CA VAL A 78 2.44 -34.29 12.55
C VAL A 78 2.62 -32.85 12.07
N GLY A 79 3.32 -32.65 10.94
CA GLY A 79 3.48 -31.35 10.32
C GLY A 79 2.18 -30.85 9.68
N VAL A 80 2.02 -29.52 9.60
CA VAL A 80 0.84 -28.88 9.04
C VAL A 80 1.23 -27.62 8.27
N ASP A 81 0.66 -27.44 7.08
CA ASP A 81 0.70 -26.18 6.33
C ASP A 81 -0.51 -25.35 6.75
N VAL A 82 -0.31 -24.08 7.11
CA VAL A 82 -1.36 -23.20 7.67
C VAL A 82 -1.47 -21.94 6.83
N ASP A 83 -2.65 -21.65 6.29
CA ASP A 83 -2.98 -20.41 5.59
C ASP A 83 -3.96 -19.57 6.43
N CYS A 84 -3.46 -18.47 6.98
CA CYS A 84 -4.28 -17.52 7.73
C CYS A 84 -4.66 -16.31 6.87
N PRO A 85 -5.84 -15.70 7.09
CA PRO A 85 -6.26 -14.50 6.37
C PRO A 85 -5.29 -13.35 6.60
N ARG A 86 -5.02 -12.56 5.56
CA ARG A 86 -4.10 -11.42 5.66
C ARG A 86 -4.72 -10.27 6.44
N GLY A 87 -3.86 -9.50 7.12
CA GLY A 87 -4.28 -8.27 7.79
C GLY A 87 -5.15 -8.53 9.03
N MET A 88 -4.83 -9.58 9.77
CA MET A 88 -5.43 -9.88 11.08
C MET A 88 -5.18 -8.71 12.02
N GLN A 89 -6.25 -7.99 12.34
CA GLN A 89 -6.23 -6.84 13.22
C GLN A 89 -6.26 -7.33 14.68
N VAL A 90 -5.29 -6.88 15.47
CA VAL A 90 -5.22 -7.22 16.89
C VAL A 90 -6.35 -6.48 17.60
N SER A 91 -7.41 -7.19 17.94
CA SER A 91 -8.52 -6.67 18.74
C SER A 91 -9.02 -7.78 19.65
N GLU A 92 -9.05 -7.52 20.96
CA GLU A 92 -9.39 -8.53 21.97
C GLU A 92 -10.73 -9.20 21.69
N GLY A 93 -10.76 -10.53 21.76
CA GLY A 93 -11.93 -11.36 21.48
C GLY A 93 -12.26 -11.51 19.98
N ARG A 94 -11.43 -10.99 19.08
CA ARG A 94 -11.60 -11.23 17.65
C ARG A 94 -11.06 -12.61 17.27
N GLU A 95 -11.82 -13.29 16.42
CA GLU A 95 -11.52 -14.62 15.91
C GLU A 95 -11.18 -14.56 14.41
N TYR A 96 -10.30 -15.46 13.98
CA TYR A 96 -9.86 -15.64 12.61
C TYR A 96 -9.77 -17.13 12.29
N ASP A 97 -10.39 -17.52 11.19
CA ASP A 97 -10.32 -18.89 10.69
C ASP A 97 -9.11 -19.02 9.76
N CYS A 98 -8.20 -19.94 10.06
CA CYS A 98 -7.09 -20.34 9.21
C CYS A 98 -7.36 -21.73 8.62
N ASP A 99 -7.09 -21.88 7.33
CA ASP A 99 -7.12 -23.17 6.67
C ASP A 99 -5.82 -23.92 6.99
N ALA A 100 -5.91 -25.23 7.21
CA ALA A 100 -4.75 -26.05 7.52
C ALA A 100 -4.81 -27.42 6.83
N GLU A 101 -3.68 -27.87 6.29
CA GLU A 101 -3.52 -29.18 5.66
C GLU A 101 -2.37 -29.93 6.35
N THR A 102 -2.65 -31.10 6.93
CA THR A 102 -1.61 -31.93 7.56
C THR A 102 -0.77 -32.65 6.51
N ASP A 103 0.46 -33.06 6.88
CA ASP A 103 1.31 -33.91 6.03
C ASP A 103 0.66 -35.26 5.66
N ASP A 104 -0.33 -35.68 6.44
CA ASP A 104 -1.15 -36.87 6.18
C ASP A 104 -2.30 -36.62 5.19
N ASN A 105 -2.40 -35.41 4.64
CA ASN A 105 -3.44 -34.93 3.70
C ASN A 105 -4.83 -34.84 4.35
N GLU A 106 -4.89 -34.38 5.60
CA GLU A 106 -6.15 -34.04 6.26
C GLU A 106 -6.34 -32.51 6.28
N ASP A 107 -7.46 -32.04 5.73
CA ASP A 107 -7.88 -30.64 5.81
C ASP A 107 -8.60 -30.38 7.15
N LEU A 108 -8.21 -29.30 7.84
CA LEU A 108 -8.85 -28.84 9.07
C LEU A 108 -8.87 -27.31 9.15
N THR A 109 -9.70 -26.77 10.04
CA THR A 109 -9.80 -25.33 10.29
C THR A 109 -9.25 -25.01 11.68
N LEU A 110 -8.35 -24.05 11.75
CA LEU A 110 -7.77 -23.54 12.98
C LEU A 110 -8.38 -22.19 13.31
N VAL A 111 -8.94 -22.04 14.52
CA VAL A 111 -9.55 -20.79 14.97
C VAL A 111 -8.57 -20.05 15.86
N VAL A 112 -8.08 -18.91 15.40
CA VAL A 112 -7.18 -18.03 16.15
C VAL A 112 -8.00 -16.95 16.85
N THR A 113 -7.91 -16.90 18.18
CA THR A 113 -8.59 -15.91 19.02
C THR A 113 -7.59 -14.95 19.65
N ILE A 114 -7.76 -13.65 19.42
CA ILE A 114 -6.92 -12.62 20.04
C ILE A 114 -7.30 -12.44 21.51
N THR A 115 -6.35 -12.61 22.43
CA THR A 115 -6.59 -12.54 23.88
C THR A 115 -6.20 -11.21 24.49
N ASP A 116 -5.25 -10.49 23.90
CA ASP A 116 -4.77 -9.20 24.41
C ASP A 116 -4.31 -8.30 23.26
N GLU A 117 -4.62 -7.00 23.32
CA GLU A 117 -4.27 -6.03 22.26
C GLU A 117 -2.82 -5.53 22.34
N ASP A 118 -2.24 -5.52 23.53
CA ASP A 118 -0.86 -5.12 23.83
C ASP A 118 -0.41 -6.02 25.00
N PRO A 119 0.41 -7.06 24.75
CA PRO A 119 1.43 -7.19 23.70
C PRO A 119 1.03 -7.92 22.40
N ALA A 120 -0.25 -7.93 22.01
CA ALA A 120 -0.78 -8.69 20.87
C ALA A 120 -0.68 -10.22 21.05
N ALA A 121 -1.35 -10.74 22.09
CA ALA A 121 -1.40 -12.17 22.39
C ALA A 121 -2.61 -12.85 21.76
N TYR A 122 -2.49 -14.15 21.47
CA TYR A 122 -3.56 -14.97 20.91
C TYR A 122 -3.50 -16.42 21.41
N THR A 123 -4.59 -17.14 21.20
CA THR A 123 -4.69 -18.59 21.35
C THR A 123 -5.27 -19.20 20.07
N TRP A 124 -5.12 -20.51 19.90
CA TRP A 124 -5.66 -21.22 18.75
C TRP A 124 -6.19 -22.59 19.16
N ASP A 125 -7.27 -23.00 18.50
CA ASP A 125 -7.92 -24.30 18.66
C ASP A 125 -8.29 -24.89 17.29
N VAL A 126 -8.52 -26.21 17.26
CA VAL A 126 -9.05 -26.92 16.08
C VAL A 126 -10.57 -26.94 16.19
N ASP A 127 -11.28 -26.52 15.13
CA ASP A 127 -12.76 -26.57 15.06
C ASP A 127 -13.29 -27.99 14.75
#